data_AF-A0A3C0BEK5-F1
#
_entry.id   AF-A0A3C0BEK5-F1
#
_cell.length_a   1.000
_cell.length_b   1.000
_cell.length_c   1.000
_cell.angle_alpha   90.00
_cell.angle_beta   90.00
_cell.angle_gamma   90.00
#
_symmetry.space_group_name_H-M   'P 1'
#
loop_
_entity.id
_entity.type
_entity.pdbx_description
1 polymer ?
#
loop_
_entity_poly.entity_id
_entity_poly.type
_entity_poly.pdbx_seq_one_letter_code
_entity_poly.pdbx_strand_id
1 'polypeptide(L)' 'HTGQNYDYELNEIFFKDLGLRNPDHYLNAAGKNATETIGQILINIDPVLERENPDAFLVLGDTN' A
#
# COMPACT_ATOMS: atom_id res chain seq x y z
N HIS A 1 0.09 -2.48 -1.70
CA HIS A 1 -1.07 -1.72 -1.17
C HIS A 1 -0.79 -1.34 0.28
N THR A 2 -0.84 -0.06 0.62
CA THR A 2 -0.50 0.43 1.97
C THR A 2 -1.50 -0.04 3.03
N GLY A 3 -2.76 -0.23 2.65
CA GLY A 3 -3.83 -0.66 3.55
C GLY A 3 -4.57 0.50 4.24
N GLN A 4 -4.40 1.73 3.76
CA GLN A 4 -5.06 2.93 4.31
C GLN A 4 -6.59 2.94 4.10
N ASN A 5 -7.09 2.25 3.06
CA ASN A 5 -8.52 2.14 2.79
C ASN A 5 -9.12 0.95 3.55
N TYR A 6 -10.12 1.23 4.39
CA TYR A 6 -10.76 0.27 5.30
C TYR A 6 -11.69 -0.74 4.61
N ASP A 7 -12.13 -0.48 3.39
CA ASP A 7 -13.09 -1.34 2.70
C ASP A 7 -12.38 -2.26 1.70
N TYR A 8 -12.09 -3.48 2.15
CA TYR A 8 -11.50 -4.53 1.32
C TYR A 8 -12.43 -4.94 0.17
N GLU A 9 -13.75 -4.97 0.40
CA GLU A 9 -14.74 -5.35 -0.61
C GLU A 9 -14.78 -4.30 -1.74
N LEU A 10 -14.70 -3.02 -1.40
CA LEU A 10 -14.63 -1.95 -2.40
C LEU A 10 -13.34 -2.04 -3.24
N ASN A 11 -12.20 -2.34 -2.61
CA ASN A 11 -10.94 -2.50 -3.33
C ASN A 11 -10.96 -3.69 -4.28
N GLU A 12 -11.49 -4.85 -3.86
CA GLU A 12 -11.59 -6.03 -4.71
C GLU A 12 -12.46 -5.79 -5.95
N ILE A 13 -13.59 -5.10 -5.80
CA ILE A 13 -14.45 -4.73 -6.92
C ILE A 13 -13.67 -3.83 -7.91
N PHE A 14 -12.91 -2.85 -7.41
CA PHE A 14 -12.08 -1.98 -8.26
C PHE A 14 -11.06 -2.75 -9.09
N PHE A 15 -10.31 -3.67 -8.48
CA PHE A 15 -9.32 -4.47 -9.22
C PHE A 15 -9.99 -5.34 -10.27
N LYS A 16 -11.13 -5.97 -9.93
CA LYS A 16 -11.88 -6.85 -10.83
C LYS A 16 -12.46 -6.08 -12.01
N ASP A 17 -13.18 -4.99 -11.76
CA ASP A 17 -13.90 -4.26 -12.81
C ASP A 17 -12.94 -3.54 -13.79
N LEU A 18 -11.77 -3.10 -13.29
CA LEU A 18 -10.73 -2.50 -14.13
C LEU A 18 -9.78 -3.55 -14.76
N GLY A 19 -9.95 -4.84 -14.46
CA GLY A 19 -9.07 -5.90 -14.95
C GLY A 19 -7.62 -5.77 -14.47
N LEU A 20 -7.41 -5.15 -13.31
CA LEU A 20 -6.10 -4.96 -12.71
C LEU A 20 -5.69 -6.19 -11.91
N ARG A 21 -4.39 -6.50 -11.92
CA ARG A 21 -3.82 -7.52 -11.06
C ARG A 21 -3.89 -7.09 -9.59
N ASN A 22 -4.00 -8.06 -8.68
CA ASN A 22 -3.86 -7.78 -7.26
C ASN A 22 -2.43 -7.29 -6.91
N PRO A 23 -2.28 -6.47 -5.86
CA PRO A 23 -1.00 -6.11 -5.28
C PRO A 23 -0.22 -7.34 -4.79
N ASP A 24 1.11 -7.33 -4.99
CA ASP A 24 1.99 -8.41 -4.51
C ASP A 24 2.24 -8.33 -2.99
N HIS A 25 2.08 -7.13 -2.42
CA HIS A 25 2.35 -6.82 -1.02
C HIS A 25 1.22 -5.99 -0.43
N TYR A 26 0.79 -6.33 0.79
CA TYR A 26 -0.13 -5.55 1.61
C TYR A 26 0.59 -5.13 2.89
N LEU A 27 0.76 -3.82 3.10
CA LEU A 27 1.55 -3.30 4.22
C LEU A 27 0.74 -3.18 5.52
N ASN A 28 -0.60 -3.24 5.45
CA ASN A 28 -1.50 -3.13 6.61
C ASN A 28 -1.16 -1.94 7.54
N ALA A 29 -0.80 -0.79 6.95
CA ALA A 29 -0.23 0.35 7.66
C ALA A 29 -1.27 1.37 8.15
N ALA A 30 -2.54 0.99 8.25
CA ALA A 30 -3.58 1.88 8.78
C ALA A 30 -3.41 2.04 10.31
N GLY A 31 -3.09 3.27 10.72
CA GLY A 31 -3.04 3.68 12.12
C GLY A 31 -4.30 4.45 12.55
N LYS A 32 -4.35 4.85 13.83
CA LYS A 32 -5.46 5.64 14.41
C LYS A 32 -5.47 7.08 13.95
N ASN A 33 -4.33 7.60 13.50
CA ASN A 33 -4.17 8.97 13.01
C ASN A 33 -3.12 9.02 11.89
N ALA A 34 -3.05 10.16 11.20
CA ALA A 34 -2.17 10.35 10.05
C ALA A 34 -0.69 10.06 10.38
N THR A 35 -0.19 10.55 11.51
CA THR A 35 1.21 10.35 11.93
C THR A 35 1.52 8.88 12.13
N GLU A 36 0.62 8.14 12.78
CA GLU A 36 0.77 6.71 13.00
C GLU A 36 0.76 5.94 11.67
N THR A 37 -0.18 6.25 10.78
CA THR A 37 -0.27 5.65 9.44
C THR A 37 1.00 5.88 8.61
N ILE A 38 1.49 7.12 8.57
CA ILE A 38 2.73 7.47 7.85
C ILE A 38 3.91 6.70 8.43
N GLY A 39 4.04 6.66 9.76
CA GLY A 39 5.10 5.92 10.43
C GLY A 39 5.06 4.43 10.08
N GLN A 40 3.88 3.81 10.11
CA GLN A 40 3.70 2.41 9.74
C GLN A 40 4.03 2.15 8.26
N ILE A 41 3.68 3.06 7.34
CA ILE A 41 4.04 2.90 5.91
C ILE A 41 5.56 2.85 5.77
N LEU A 42 6.29 3.78 6.40
CA LEU A 42 7.74 3.84 6.32
C LEU A 42 8.40 2.60 6.95
N ILE A 43 7.90 2.13 8.09
CA ILE A 43 8.42 0.94 8.76
C ILE A 43 8.15 -0.32 7.92
N ASN A 44 6.96 -0.45 7.34
CA ASN A 44 6.53 -1.68 6.70
C ASN A 44 7.05 -1.81 5.26
N ILE A 45 7.38 -0.69 4.59
CA ILE A 45 7.94 -0.72 3.23
C ILE A 45 9.42 -1.10 3.21
N ASP A 46 10.18 -0.77 4.25
CA ASP A 46 11.62 -1.02 4.36
C ASP A 46 12.01 -2.50 4.09
N PRO A 47 11.43 -3.52 4.77
CA PRO A 47 11.76 -4.91 4.49
C PRO A 47 11.30 -5.39 3.10
N VAL A 48 10.29 -4.74 2.51
CA VAL A 48 9.84 -5.06 1.14
C VAL A 48 10.86 -4.56 0.13
N LEU A 49 11.37 -3.33 0.28
CA LEU A 49 12.39 -2.79 -0.61
C LEU A 49 13.70 -3.56 -0.51
N GLU A 50 14.10 -3.96 0.70
CA GLU A 50 15.30 -4.80 0.87
C GLU A 50 15.15 -6.17 0.19
N ARG A 51 13.96 -6.80 0.31
CA ARG A 51 13.69 -8.10 -0.30
C ARG A 51 13.59 -8.05 -1.82
N GLU A 52 12.83 -7.10 -2.35
CA GLU A 52 12.60 -6.96 -3.79
C GLU A 52 13.81 -6.34 -4.49
N ASN A 53 14.64 -5.59 -3.75
CA ASN A 53 15.84 -4.89 -4.21
C ASN A 53 15.68 -4.25 -5.60
N PRO A 54 14.66 -3.37 -5.79
CA PRO A 54 14.34 -2.86 -7.11
C PRO A 54 15.36 -1.80 -7.54
N ASP A 55 15.66 -1.73 -8.85
CA ASP A 55 16.51 -0.68 -9.41
C ASP A 55 15.88 0.73 -9.30
N ALA A 56 14.55 0.80 -9.19
CA ALA A 56 13.80 2.03 -9.05
C ALA A 56 12.51 1.83 -8.24
N PHE A 57 12.10 2.88 -7.51
CA PHE A 57 10.83 2.93 -6.80
C PHE A 57 9.99 4.11 -7.33
N LEU A 58 8.78 3.80 -7.83
CA LEU A 58 7.85 4.79 -8.37
C LEU A 58 6.74 5.07 -7.35
N VAL A 59 6.60 6.35 -6.99
CA VAL A 59 5.48 6.85 -6.20
C VAL A 59 4.62 7.72 -7.11
N LEU A 60 3.33 7.40 -7.21
CA LEU A 60 2.38 8.14 -8.03
C LEU A 60 1.65 9.17 -7.16
N GLY A 61 2.00 10.45 -7.32
CA GLY A 61 1.30 11.59 -6.71
C GLY A 61 1.31 11.60 -5.18
N ASP A 62 0.47 12.46 -4.61
CA ASP A 62 0.15 12.48 -3.18
C ASP A 62 -1.11 11.65 -2.88
N THR A 63 -1.06 10.93 -1.77
CA THR A 63 -2.19 10.13 -1.26
C THR A 63 -2.68 10.76 0.05
N ASN A 64 -3.99 10.67 0.31
CA ASN A 64 -4.56 11.04 1.62
C ASN A 64 -4.10 10.11 2.76
#